data_AF-A0A521B6V4-F1
#
_entry.id   AF-A0A521B6V4-F1
#
_cell.length_a   1.000
_cell.length_b   1.000
_cell.length_c   1.000
_cell.angle_alpha   90.00
_cell.angle_beta   90.00
_cell.angle_gamma   90.00
#
_symmetry.space_group_name_H-M   'P 1'
#
loop_
_entity.id
_entity.type
_entity.pdbx_description
1 polymer ?
#
loop_
_entity_poly.entity_id
_entity_poly.type
_entity_poly.pdbx_seq_one_letter_code
_entity_poly.pdbx_strand_id
1 'polypeptide(L)'
;MREFKSFLSLFIKIEVFLFLLGLVVSVLLKGFSVFSLSFVLGYAVVAVDYFQLVRFSKRLPELVRLGVFPKSGFMWRYLSVLLILVGFSLFTPVDFFAIISAVALSQIGLFLAVLVHRKEWRKWKEA
;
A
#
# COMPACT_ATOMS: atom_id res chain seq x y z
N MET A 1 -2.96 -15.32 -13.35
CA MET A 1 -3.11 -15.52 -11.88
C MET A 1 -1.78 -15.83 -11.17
N ARG A 2 -0.94 -16.76 -11.67
CA ARG A 2 0.37 -17.08 -11.03
C ARG A 2 1.31 -15.87 -10.97
N GLU A 3 1.41 -15.09 -12.05
CA GLU A 3 2.20 -13.86 -12.11
C GLU A 3 1.74 -12.81 -11.09
N PHE A 4 0.43 -12.56 -11.04
CA PHE A 4 -0.15 -11.64 -10.04
C PHE A 4 0.14 -12.07 -8.60
N LYS A 5 0.07 -13.37 -8.29
CA LYS A 5 0.45 -13.90 -6.96
C LYS A 5 1.94 -13.71 -6.68
N SER A 6 2.81 -13.91 -7.68
CA SER A 6 4.25 -13.68 -7.55
C SER A 6 4.55 -12.20 -7.28
N PHE A 7 3.97 -11.30 -8.07
CA PHE A 7 4.06 -9.86 -7.86
C PHE A 7 3.56 -9.45 -6.48
N LEU A 8 2.39 -9.95 -6.06
CA LEU A 8 1.82 -9.64 -4.75
C LEU A 8 2.74 -10.09 -3.60
N SER A 9 3.35 -11.28 -3.72
CA SER A 9 4.29 -11.76 -2.71
C SER A 9 5.56 -10.89 -2.63
N LEU A 10 6.12 -10.53 -3.78
CA LEU A 10 7.27 -9.62 -3.87
C LEU A 10 6.94 -8.25 -3.26
N PHE A 11 5.78 -7.70 -3.64
CA PHE A 11 5.28 -6.43 -3.16
C PHE A 11 5.12 -6.40 -1.64
N ILE A 12 4.46 -7.41 -1.05
CA ILE A 12 4.30 -7.52 0.40
C ILE A 12 5.66 -7.59 1.11
N LYS A 13 6.63 -8.34 0.57
CA LYS A 13 7.99 -8.42 1.16
C LYS A 13 8.68 -7.05 1.17
N ILE A 14 8.60 -6.30 0.07
CA ILE A 14 9.19 -4.97 -0.05
C ILE A 14 8.51 -4.00 0.91
N GLU A 15 7.16 -4.00 0.97
CA GLU A 15 6.41 -3.13 1.88
C GLU A 15 6.71 -3.42 3.35
N VAL A 16 6.77 -4.70 3.75
CA VAL A 16 7.12 -5.08 5.13
C VAL A 16 8.54 -4.64 5.47
N PHE A 17 9.49 -4.82 4.54
CA PHE A 17 10.86 -4.36 4.73
C PHE A 17 10.95 -2.84 4.90
N LEU A 18 10.30 -2.07 4.03
CA LEU A 18 10.27 -0.62 4.09
C LEU A 18 9.54 -0.11 5.33
N PHE A 19 8.44 -0.75 5.72
CA PHE A 19 7.72 -0.46 6.95
C PHE A 19 8.62 -0.61 8.17
N LEU A 20 9.29 -1.76 8.31
CA LEU A 20 10.19 -2.01 9.43
C LEU A 20 11.37 -1.03 9.44
N LEU A 21 11.97 -0.77 8.28
CA LEU A 21 13.06 0.17 8.15
C LEU A 21 12.62 1.60 8.55
N GLY A 22 11.49 2.06 8.00
CA GLY A 22 10.92 3.37 8.30
C GLY A 22 10.49 3.50 9.76
N LEU A 23 9.94 2.45 10.36
CA LEU A 23 9.55 2.42 11.76
C LEU A 23 10.77 2.50 12.68
N VAL A 24 11.83 1.74 12.41
CA VAL A 24 13.09 1.80 13.17
C VAL A 24 13.69 3.20 13.09
N VAL A 25 13.78 3.79 11.88
CA VAL A 25 14.28 5.16 11.69
C VAL A 25 13.43 6.17 12.46
N SER A 26 12.10 6.04 12.38
CA SER A 26 11.15 6.89 13.09
C SER A 26 11.33 6.84 14.62
N VAL A 27 11.42 5.62 15.17
CA VAL A 27 11.64 5.40 16.61
C VAL A 27 13.01 5.89 17.06
N LEU A 28 14.05 5.74 16.25
CA LEU A 28 15.39 6.26 16.58
C LEU A 28 15.45 7.80 16.60
N LEU A 29 14.77 8.46 15.67
CA LEU A 29 14.81 9.92 15.55
C LEU A 29 13.83 10.65 16.49
N LYS A 30 12.68 10.05 16.76
CA LYS A 30 11.55 10.68 17.47
C LYS A 30 11.07 9.90 18.68
N GLY A 31 11.67 8.75 18.99
CA GLY A 31 11.23 7.87 20.08
C GLY A 31 9.88 7.20 19.82
N PHE A 32 9.34 6.55 20.85
CA PHE A 32 7.94 6.15 20.88
C PHE A 32 7.06 7.37 21.16
N SER A 33 6.71 8.10 20.11
CA SER A 33 5.94 9.34 20.16
C SER A 33 4.71 9.29 19.24
N VAL A 34 3.91 10.35 19.27
CA VAL A 34 2.77 10.56 18.37
C VAL A 34 3.19 10.42 16.90
N PHE A 35 4.42 10.80 16.55
CA PHE A 35 4.97 10.64 15.21
C PHE A 35 5.06 9.16 14.80
N SER A 36 5.66 8.31 15.64
CA SER A 36 5.81 6.87 15.39
C SER A 36 4.46 6.15 15.31
N LEU A 37 3.51 6.52 16.17
CA LEU A 37 2.14 5.98 16.12
C LEU A 37 1.39 6.43 14.86
N SER A 38 1.51 7.71 14.48
CA SER A 38 0.91 8.25 13.26
C SER A 38 1.53 7.65 12.00
N PHE A 39 2.82 7.32 12.03
CA PHE A 39 3.50 6.60 10.95
C PHE A 39 2.93 5.19 10.77
N VAL A 40 2.75 4.44 11.87
CA VAL A 40 2.10 3.11 11.85
C VAL A 40 0.68 3.21 11.33
N LEU A 41 -0.08 4.22 11.77
CA LEU A 41 -1.43 4.49 11.30
C LEU A 41 -1.46 4.78 9.79
N GLY A 42 -0.54 5.59 9.29
CA GLY A 42 -0.39 5.85 7.86
C GLY A 42 -0.15 4.57 7.05
N TYR A 43 0.75 3.70 7.51
CA TYR A 43 0.98 2.39 6.87
C TYR A 43 -0.24 1.46 6.94
N ALA A 44 -0.98 1.47 8.04
CA ALA A 44 -2.22 0.69 8.16
C ALA A 44 -3.28 1.16 7.16
N VAL A 45 -3.44 2.47 6.99
CA VAL A 45 -4.35 3.06 6.01
C VAL A 45 -3.96 2.66 4.58
N VAL A 46 -2.67 2.70 4.25
CA VAL A 46 -2.18 2.26 2.93
C VAL A 46 -2.39 0.75 2.72
N ALA A 47 -2.17 -0.06 3.76
CA ALA A 47 -2.45 -1.49 3.69
C ALA A 47 -3.94 -1.78 3.39
N VAL A 48 -4.86 -1.00 3.97
CA VAL A 48 -6.30 -1.09 3.65
C VAL A 48 -6.58 -0.69 2.20
N ASP A 49 -6.00 0.41 1.72
CA ASP A 49 -6.12 0.87 0.33
C ASP A 49 -5.66 -0.23 -0.65
N TYR A 50 -4.48 -0.80 -0.41
CA TYR A 50 -3.91 -1.86 -1.24
C TYR A 50 -4.68 -3.17 -1.13
N PHE A 51 -5.22 -3.53 0.04
CA PHE A 51 -6.08 -4.69 0.17
C PHE A 51 -7.33 -4.57 -0.73
N GLN A 52 -7.98 -3.40 -0.72
CA GLN A 52 -9.12 -3.13 -1.59
C GLN A 52 -8.72 -3.15 -3.07
N LEU A 53 -7.56 -2.58 -3.41
CA LEU A 53 -7.02 -2.63 -4.77
C LEU A 53 -6.78 -4.07 -5.24
N VAL A 54 -6.13 -4.91 -4.42
CA VAL A 54 -5.88 -6.33 -4.73
C VAL A 54 -7.18 -7.09 -4.92
N ARG A 55 -8.19 -6.83 -4.07
CA ARG A 55 -9.52 -7.43 -4.20
C ARG A 55 -10.19 -7.03 -5.52
N PHE A 56 -10.08 -5.77 -5.91
CA PHE A 56 -10.58 -5.26 -7.18
C PHE A 56 -9.84 -5.90 -8.37
N SER A 57 -8.50 -5.91 -8.33
CA SER A 57 -7.65 -6.50 -9.38
C SER A 57 -7.90 -8.00 -9.58
N LYS A 58 -8.28 -8.74 -8.54
CA LYS A 58 -8.66 -10.16 -8.67
C LYS A 58 -10.00 -10.37 -9.37
N ARG A 59 -10.97 -9.46 -9.17
CA ARG A 59 -12.32 -9.54 -9.75
C ARG A 59 -12.40 -8.98 -11.17
N LEU A 60 -11.50 -8.06 -11.53
CA LEU A 60 -11.48 -7.42 -12.84
C LEU A 60 -11.44 -8.42 -14.02
N PRO A 61 -10.59 -9.47 -14.03
CA PRO A 61 -10.51 -10.41 -15.15
C PRO A 61 -11.81 -11.21 -15.34
N GLU A 62 -12.52 -11.52 -14.26
CA GLU A 62 -13.79 -12.23 -14.29
C GLU A 62 -14.89 -11.34 -14.88
N LEU A 63 -14.94 -10.07 -14.47
CA LEU A 63 -15.92 -9.11 -14.97
C LEU A 63 -15.70 -8.75 -16.44
N VAL A 64 -14.44 -8.59 -16.86
CA VAL A 64 -14.09 -8.35 -18.27
C VAL A 64 -14.48 -9.56 -19.14
N ARG A 65 -14.28 -10.79 -18.65
CA ARG A 65 -14.74 -12.01 -19.35
C ARG A 65 -16.25 -12.08 -19.53
N LEU A 66 -17.01 -11.44 -18.64
CA LEU A 66 -18.47 -11.35 -18.71
C LEU A 66 -18.96 -10.15 -19.54
N GLY A 67 -18.05 -9.38 -20.16
CA GLY A 67 -18.39 -8.20 -20.96
C GLY A 67 -18.82 -6.98 -20.12
N VAL A 68 -18.67 -7.05 -18.79
CA VAL A 68 -19.08 -5.98 -17.87
C VAL A 68 -17.85 -5.16 -17.49
N PHE A 69 -17.85 -3.88 -17.82
CA PHE A 69 -16.88 -2.93 -17.30
C PHE A 69 -17.30 -2.48 -15.90
N PRO A 70 -16.57 -2.83 -14.83
CA PRO A 70 -16.92 -2.38 -13.49
C PRO A 70 -16.80 -0.85 -13.37
N LYS A 71 -17.78 -0.22 -12.72
CA LYS A 71 -17.65 1.17 -12.26
C LYS A 71 -16.40 1.31 -11.39
N SER A 72 -15.70 2.44 -11.55
CA SER A 72 -14.50 2.81 -10.81
C SER A 72 -14.70 2.61 -9.30
N GLY A 73 -14.00 1.62 -8.71
CA GLY A 73 -13.98 1.38 -7.26
C GLY A 73 -13.19 2.44 -6.48
N PHE A 74 -12.61 3.44 -7.17
CA PHE A 74 -11.76 4.47 -6.56
C PHE A 74 -12.51 5.32 -5.54
N MET A 75 -13.78 5.68 -5.80
CA MET A 75 -14.53 6.55 -4.89
C MET A 75 -14.71 5.92 -3.50
N TRP A 76 -15.06 4.63 -3.46
CA TRP A 76 -15.18 3.87 -2.21
C TRP A 76 -13.85 3.69 -1.49
N ARG A 77 -12.77 3.52 -2.25
CA ARG A 77 -11.42 3.40 -1.71
C ARG A 77 -10.97 4.68 -1.01
N TYR A 78 -11.08 5.82 -1.69
CA TYR A 78 -10.76 7.13 -1.11
C TYR A 78 -11.67 7.48 0.08
N LEU A 79 -12.97 7.17 -0.02
CA LEU A 79 -13.89 7.42 1.09
C LEU A 79 -13.52 6.61 2.33
N SER A 80 -13.13 5.33 2.15
CA SER A 80 -12.70 4.48 3.27
C SER A 80 -11.43 5.00 3.95
N VAL A 81 -10.44 5.41 3.15
CA VAL A 81 -9.18 6.00 3.64
C VAL A 81 -9.47 7.30 4.40
N LEU A 82 -10.32 8.17 3.83
CA LEU A 82 -10.70 9.44 4.43
C LEU A 82 -11.45 9.24 5.74
N LEU A 83 -12.38 8.29 5.81
CA LEU A 83 -13.11 7.96 7.04
C LEU A 83 -12.18 7.47 8.15
N ILE A 84 -11.18 6.65 7.83
CA ILE A 84 -10.21 6.19 8.83
C ILE A 84 -9.38 7.36 9.36
N LEU A 85 -8.86 8.20 8.46
CA LEU A 85 -8.01 9.33 8.83
C LEU A 85 -8.78 10.38 9.64
N VAL A 86 -9.96 10.79 9.14
CA VAL A 86 -10.82 11.76 9.84
C VAL A 86 -11.31 11.17 11.16
N GLY A 87 -11.77 9.92 11.17
CA GLY A 87 -12.23 9.23 12.36
C GLY A 87 -11.16 9.20 13.46
N PHE A 88 -9.94 8.78 13.15
CA PHE A 88 -8.85 8.77 14.12
C PHE A 88 -8.42 10.17 14.58
N SER A 89 -8.43 11.16 13.67
CA SER A 89 -8.06 12.54 13.99
C SER A 89 -9.01 13.22 15.00
N LEU A 90 -10.27 12.75 15.09
CA LEU A 90 -11.25 13.28 16.04
C LEU A 90 -10.99 12.86 17.49
N PHE A 91 -10.29 11.73 17.71
CA PHE A 91 -10.09 11.15 19.04
C PHE A 91 -8.64 11.16 19.50
N THR A 92 -7.68 11.30 18.58
CA THR A 92 -6.25 11.24 18.88
C THR A 92 -5.50 12.36 18.18
N PRO A 93 -4.45 12.94 18.82
CA PRO A 93 -3.55 13.84 18.12
C PRO A 93 -2.82 13.05 17.05
N VAL A 94 -2.92 13.49 15.80
CA VAL A 94 -2.35 12.84 14.63
C VAL A 94 -1.29 13.76 14.01
N ASP A 95 -0.12 13.20 13.74
CA ASP A 95 0.92 13.87 12.97
C ASP A 95 0.74 13.56 11.47
N PHE A 96 0.18 14.51 10.73
CA PHE A 96 -0.03 14.37 9.29
C PHE A 96 1.26 14.22 8.50
N PHE A 97 2.38 14.79 8.97
CA PHE A 97 3.67 14.65 8.30
C PHE A 97 4.19 13.21 8.42
N ALA A 98 3.98 12.54 9.55
CA ALA A 98 4.27 11.12 9.72
C ALA A 98 3.45 10.24 8.75
N ILE A 99 2.16 10.56 8.59
CA ILE A 99 1.27 9.84 7.67
C ILE A 99 1.70 10.05 6.22
N ILE A 100 1.98 11.28 5.81
CA ILE A 100 2.45 11.58 4.46
C ILE A 100 3.77 10.85 4.19
N SER A 101 4.67 10.80 5.17
CA SER A 101 5.94 10.07 5.06
C SER A 101 5.72 8.56 4.88
N ALA A 102 4.79 7.96 5.63
CA ALA A 102 4.41 6.56 5.47
C ALA A 102 3.82 6.29 4.07
N VAL A 103 2.91 7.16 3.60
CA VAL A 103 2.32 7.05 2.27
C VAL A 103 3.39 7.15 1.19
N ALA A 104 4.29 8.13 1.28
CA ALA A 104 5.37 8.31 0.32
C ALA A 104 6.31 7.09 0.27
N LEU A 105 6.68 6.56 1.43
CA LEU A 105 7.54 5.38 1.53
C LEU A 105 6.88 4.14 0.91
N SER A 106 5.58 3.97 1.10
CA SER A 106 4.82 2.88 0.50
C SER A 106 4.66 3.04 -1.03
N GLN A 107 4.49 4.26 -1.55
CA GLN A 107 4.51 4.48 -3.00
C GLN A 107 5.88 4.14 -3.62
N ILE A 108 6.98 4.42 -2.91
CA ILE A 108 8.33 3.98 -3.31
C ILE A 108 8.40 2.45 -3.33
N GLY A 109 7.83 1.77 -2.33
CA GLY A 109 7.73 0.31 -2.28
C GLY A 109 7.00 -0.29 -3.48
N LEU A 110 5.86 0.29 -3.86
CA LEU A 110 5.12 -0.09 -5.06
C LEU A 110 5.97 0.09 -6.33
N PHE A 111 6.65 1.23 -6.46
CA PHE A 111 7.49 1.50 -7.63
C PHE A 111 8.66 0.51 -7.73
N LEU A 112 9.32 0.21 -6.60
CA LEU A 112 10.37 -0.81 -6.52
C LEU A 112 9.85 -2.19 -6.89
N ALA A 113 8.68 -2.60 -6.38
CA ALA A 113 8.08 -3.87 -6.71
C ALA A 113 7.78 -4.00 -8.22
N VAL A 114 7.27 -2.94 -8.85
CA VAL A 114 7.05 -2.90 -10.30
C VAL A 114 8.36 -3.04 -11.07
N LEU A 115 9.39 -2.29 -10.68
CA LEU A 115 10.70 -2.33 -11.35
C LEU A 115 11.36 -3.71 -11.24
N VAL A 116 11.39 -4.29 -10.03
CA VAL A 116 11.99 -5.60 -9.78
C VAL A 116 11.23 -6.68 -10.54
N HIS A 117 9.90 -6.68 -10.46
CA HIS A 117 9.09 -7.66 -11.17
C HIS A 117 9.25 -7.56 -12.69
N ARG A 118 9.30 -6.34 -13.25
CA ARG A 118 9.51 -6.13 -14.69
C ARG A 118 10.91 -6.56 -15.14
N LYS A 119 11.91 -6.45 -14.28
CA LYS A 119 13.28 -6.93 -14.53
C LYS A 119 13.34 -8.45 -14.53
N GLU A 120 12.68 -9.11 -13.57
CA GLU A 120 12.57 -10.57 -13.53
C GLU A 120 11.85 -11.11 -14.77
N TRP A 121 10.75 -10.47 -15.18
CA TRP A 121 9.99 -10.89 -16.36
C TRP A 121 10.77 -10.78 -17.67
N ARG A 122 11.66 -9.78 -17.81
CA ARG A 122 12.56 -9.66 -18.96
C ARG A 122 13.58 -10.79 -19.02
N LYS A 123 14.20 -11.14 -17.88
CA LYS A 123 15.15 -12.25 -17.81
C LYS A 123 14.55 -13.59 -18.24
N TRP A 124 13.25 -13.79 -18.02
CA TRP A 124 12.55 -15.02 -18.39
C TRP A 124 12.15 -15.06 -19.88
N LYS A 125 12.12 -13.91 -20.56
CA LYS A 125 11.89 -13.83 -22.01
C LYS A 125 13.18 -13.93 -22.82
N GLU A 126 14.32 -13.60 -22.21
CA GLU A 126 15.65 -13.61 -22.83
C GLU A 126 16.41 -14.92 -22.58
N ALA A 127 15.92 -15.78 -21.67
CA ALA A 127 16.44 -17.12 -21.39
C ALA A 127 15.59 -18.19 -22.09
#